data_AF-R6Q892-F1
#
_entry.id   AF-R6Q892-F1
#
_cell.length_a   1.000
_cell.length_b   1.000
_cell.length_c   1.000
_cell.angle_alpha   90.00
_cell.angle_beta   90.00
_cell.angle_gamma   90.00
#
_symmetry.space_group_name_H-M   'P 1'
#
loop_
_entity.id
_entity.type
_entity.pdbx_description
1 polymer ?
#
loop_
_entity_poly.entity_id
_entity_poly.type
_entity_poly.pdbx_seq_one_letter_code
_entity_poly.pdbx_strand_id
1 'polypeptide(L)'
;MPKMNYTVARVQTRTRDSIGKYERHNERKNEYYQNTNVDLSQTHNNVHFKSCGDMTYNEYLDKLVAEGKVSLRGLKKDAKVFDEMILDVNTDYFEEHGGYEFAKEFYAEAYRFAQKVYGEENIISAVMHADELNLVMSDAFYRPIYHYHLHIVALIWFKKNMYLKPLNFIKEIDNTTYAVRTYFNSNTNENITEKVERIILKR
;
A
#
# COMPACT_ATOMS: atom_id res chain seq x y z
N MET A 1 -25.13 -12.43 16.12
CA MET A 1 -24.97 -11.45 15.03
C MET A 1 -24.10 -12.09 13.96
N PRO A 2 -24.37 -11.94 12.66
CA PRO A 2 -23.47 -12.42 11.62
C PRO A 2 -22.10 -11.74 11.77
N LYS A 3 -21.02 -12.50 11.59
CA LYS A 3 -19.65 -12.00 11.64
C LYS A 3 -19.46 -11.00 10.50
N MET A 4 -19.07 -9.77 10.81
CA MET A 4 -18.75 -8.78 9.78
C MET A 4 -17.27 -8.91 9.40
N ASN A 5 -17.01 -9.11 8.12
CA ASN A 5 -15.67 -9.04 7.55
C ASN A 5 -15.33 -7.58 7.28
N TYR A 6 -14.14 -7.15 7.70
CA TYR A 6 -13.66 -5.79 7.50
C TYR A 6 -12.46 -5.80 6.57
N THR A 7 -12.42 -4.80 5.69
CA THR A 7 -11.22 -4.45 4.93
C THR A 7 -10.72 -3.11 5.43
N VAL A 8 -9.44 -3.04 5.78
CA VAL A 8 -8.76 -1.81 6.16
C VAL A 8 -7.83 -1.43 5.02
N ALA A 9 -8.00 -0.20 4.55
CA ALA A 9 -7.04 0.44 3.65
C ALA A 9 -6.45 1.64 4.37
N ARG A 10 -5.12 1.68 4.48
CA ARG A 10 -4.40 2.79 5.11
C ARG A 10 -3.32 3.29 4.19
N VAL A 11 -3.28 4.60 3.96
CA VAL A 11 -2.17 5.24 3.24
C VAL A 11 -1.27 5.95 4.25
N GLN A 12 0.03 5.66 4.18
CA GLN A 12 1.06 6.31 4.99
C GLN A 12 2.08 7.00 4.10
N THR A 13 2.27 8.31 4.32
CA THR A 13 3.25 9.10 3.57
C THR A 13 4.66 8.93 4.15
N ARG A 14 5.68 8.75 3.31
CA ARG A 14 7.09 8.51 3.67
C ARG A 14 8.03 9.51 3.01
N THR A 15 9.08 9.89 3.72
CA THR A 15 10.22 10.65 3.16
C THR A 15 11.26 9.69 2.57
N ARG A 16 12.20 10.24 1.79
CA ARG A 16 13.39 9.52 1.31
C ARG A 16 14.22 8.91 2.45
N ASP A 17 14.30 9.60 3.58
CA ASP A 17 15.05 9.11 4.75
C ASP A 17 14.33 7.94 5.44
N SER A 18 12.99 7.99 5.52
CA SER A 18 12.21 6.96 6.23
C SER A 18 11.92 5.71 5.40
N ILE A 19 11.86 5.82 4.07
CA ILE A 19 11.32 4.77 3.21
C ILE A 19 12.14 3.49 3.25
N GLY A 20 13.46 3.58 3.44
CA GLY A 20 14.33 2.39 3.45
C GLY A 20 13.99 1.37 4.55
N LYS A 21 13.44 1.81 5.69
CA LYS A 21 12.95 0.86 6.73
C LYS A 21 11.77 0.03 6.21
N TYR A 22 10.84 0.67 5.51
CA TYR A 22 9.63 0.05 4.99
C TYR A 22 9.96 -0.82 3.77
N GLU A 23 10.84 -0.36 2.89
CA GLU A 23 11.37 -1.18 1.81
C GLU A 23 11.95 -2.50 2.33
N ARG A 24 12.83 -2.47 3.34
CA ARG A 24 13.40 -3.72 3.87
C ARG A 24 12.36 -4.63 4.51
N HIS A 25 11.26 -4.08 5.03
CA HIS A 25 10.14 -4.88 5.50
C HIS A 25 9.37 -5.51 4.33
N ASN A 26 8.97 -4.70 3.35
CA ASN A 26 8.14 -5.10 2.20
C ASN A 26 8.88 -6.10 1.30
N GLU A 27 10.15 -5.83 1.00
CA GLU A 27 10.98 -6.66 0.12
C GLU A 27 11.75 -7.75 0.88
N ARG A 28 11.44 -7.94 2.16
CA ARG A 28 12.08 -8.92 3.06
C ARG A 28 13.62 -8.87 3.09
N LYS A 29 14.19 -7.65 3.10
CA LYS A 29 15.65 -7.40 3.13
C LYS A 29 16.23 -7.17 4.54
N ASN A 30 15.47 -7.40 5.62
CA ASN A 30 16.04 -7.34 6.97
C ASN A 30 16.66 -8.68 7.38
N GLU A 31 17.79 -8.64 8.08
CA GLU A 31 18.38 -9.82 8.73
C GLU A 31 17.57 -10.25 9.97
N TYR A 32 16.99 -9.27 10.67
CA TYR A 32 16.21 -9.49 11.89
C TYR A 32 14.91 -8.70 11.84
N TYR A 33 13.79 -9.38 12.10
CA TYR A 33 12.47 -8.77 12.19
C TYR A 33 12.08 -8.60 13.65
N GLN A 34 11.62 -7.40 14.02
CA GLN A 34 11.03 -7.18 15.34
C GLN A 34 9.70 -7.94 15.50
N ASN A 35 8.99 -8.18 14.39
CA ASN A 35 7.83 -9.06 14.35
C ASN A 35 8.32 -10.51 14.29
N THR A 36 8.20 -11.23 15.41
CA THR A 36 8.55 -12.66 15.52
C THR A 36 7.66 -13.56 14.68
N ASN A 37 6.58 -13.02 14.11
CA ASN A 37 5.61 -13.79 13.35
C ASN A 37 5.98 -13.95 11.88
N VAL A 38 7.05 -13.30 11.40
CA VAL A 38 7.54 -13.52 10.03
C VAL A 38 8.21 -14.90 9.95
N ASP A 39 7.64 -15.78 9.14
CA ASP A 39 8.18 -17.09 8.82
C ASP A 39 8.92 -17.03 7.48
N LEU A 40 10.25 -16.87 7.54
CA LEU A 40 11.08 -16.74 6.35
C LEU A 40 11.04 -17.97 5.43
N SER A 41 10.65 -19.14 5.95
CA SER A 41 10.46 -20.33 5.11
C SER A 41 9.30 -20.17 4.13
N GLN A 42 8.36 -19.27 4.42
CA GLN A 42 7.17 -19.00 3.61
C GLN A 42 7.29 -17.75 2.73
N THR A 43 8.40 -16.99 2.80
CA THR A 43 8.62 -15.79 1.97
C THR A 43 8.45 -16.07 0.47
N HIS A 44 8.72 -17.30 0.02
CA HIS A 44 8.50 -17.71 -1.37
C HIS A 44 7.03 -17.66 -1.82
N ASN A 45 6.08 -17.58 -0.87
CA ASN A 45 4.65 -17.38 -1.11
C ASN A 45 4.24 -15.90 -1.15
N ASN A 46 5.17 -14.96 -0.88
CA ASN A 46 4.88 -13.56 -1.12
C ASN A 46 4.72 -13.34 -2.63
N VAL A 47 3.79 -12.46 -3.01
CA VAL A 47 3.47 -12.22 -4.42
C VAL A 47 3.77 -10.78 -4.79
N HIS A 48 4.76 -10.60 -5.66
CA HIS A 48 5.10 -9.32 -6.25
C HIS A 48 4.25 -9.07 -7.51
N PHE A 49 3.31 -8.13 -7.42
CA PHE A 49 2.58 -7.63 -8.58
C PHE A 49 3.38 -6.55 -9.33
N LYS A 50 4.25 -5.84 -8.62
CA LYS A 50 5.22 -4.90 -9.18
C LYS A 50 6.47 -4.84 -8.31
N SER A 51 7.63 -4.70 -8.93
CA SER A 51 8.91 -4.60 -8.26
C SER A 51 9.82 -3.59 -8.96
N CYS A 52 10.70 -2.95 -8.18
CA CYS A 52 11.81 -2.13 -8.67
C CYS A 52 13.05 -2.96 -9.06
N GLY A 53 12.94 -4.29 -9.05
CA GLY A 53 14.05 -5.21 -9.30
C GLY A 53 15.08 -5.14 -8.17
N ASP A 54 16.36 -5.15 -8.55
CA ASP A 54 17.47 -5.10 -7.58
C ASP A 54 17.69 -3.70 -6.98
N MET A 55 17.05 -2.68 -7.53
CA MET A 55 17.16 -1.31 -7.02
C MET A 55 16.39 -1.15 -5.72
N THR A 56 16.87 -0.25 -4.86
CA THR A 56 16.09 0.28 -3.74
C THR A 56 15.00 1.24 -4.23
N TYR A 57 14.01 1.52 -3.38
CA TYR A 57 12.97 2.49 -3.74
C TYR A 57 13.53 3.89 -4.00
N ASN A 58 14.59 4.26 -3.27
CA ASN A 58 15.30 5.53 -3.49
C ASN A 58 16.12 5.51 -4.80
N GLU A 59 16.83 4.42 -5.10
CA GLU A 59 17.59 4.30 -6.36
C GLU A 59 16.66 4.29 -7.58
N TYR A 60 15.52 3.61 -7.49
CA TYR A 60 14.51 3.62 -8.54
C TYR A 60 13.95 5.02 -8.76
N LEU A 61 13.68 5.77 -7.68
CA LEU A 61 13.31 7.18 -7.78
C LEU A 61 14.42 8.02 -8.45
N ASP A 62 15.68 7.86 -8.03
CA ASP A 62 16.81 8.61 -8.61
C ASP A 62 16.99 8.29 -10.09
N LYS A 63 16.79 7.03 -10.51
CA LYS A 63 16.73 6.62 -11.92
C LYS A 63 15.64 7.38 -12.68
N LEU A 64 14.42 7.42 -12.15
CA LEU A 64 13.31 8.16 -12.78
C LEU A 64 13.58 9.66 -12.88
N VAL A 65 14.31 10.23 -11.91
CA VAL A 65 14.75 11.63 -11.95
C VAL A 65 15.81 11.84 -13.04
N ALA A 66 16.80 10.95 -13.14
CA ALA A 66 17.83 11.01 -14.17
C ALA A 66 17.25 10.85 -15.59
N GLU A 67 16.23 10.02 -15.75
CA GLU A 67 15.47 9.85 -17.00
C GLU A 67 14.52 11.02 -17.31
N GLY A 68 14.40 12.00 -16.41
CA GLY A 68 13.50 13.16 -16.59
C GLY A 68 12.01 12.83 -16.43
N LYS A 69 11.66 11.63 -15.96
CA LYS A 69 10.26 11.20 -15.73
C LYS A 69 9.68 11.81 -14.47
N VAL A 70 10.52 12.13 -13.49
CA VAL A 70 10.14 12.73 -12.21
C VAL A 70 11.05 13.91 -11.91
N SER A 71 10.54 14.98 -11.29
CA SER A 71 11.35 16.09 -10.83
C SER A 71 11.22 16.31 -9.33
N LEU A 72 12.34 16.27 -8.61
CA LEU A 72 12.37 16.60 -7.18
C LEU A 72 12.68 18.09 -6.92
N ARG A 73 12.77 18.91 -7.97
CA ARG A 73 13.16 20.31 -7.86
C ARG A 73 12.14 21.09 -7.00
N GLY A 74 12.65 21.84 -6.03
CA GLY A 74 11.84 22.66 -5.13
C GLY A 74 11.20 21.91 -3.97
N LEU A 75 11.39 20.59 -3.86
CA LEU A 75 11.00 19.84 -2.67
C LEU A 75 11.97 20.12 -1.52
N LYS A 76 11.44 20.22 -0.30
CA LYS A 76 12.24 20.26 0.92
C LYS A 76 12.87 18.89 1.16
N LYS A 77 13.97 18.85 1.93
CA LYS A 77 14.66 17.60 2.29
C LYS A 77 13.74 16.58 2.97
N ASP A 78 12.81 17.06 3.79
CA ASP A 78 11.83 16.25 4.53
C ASP A 78 10.51 16.05 3.77
N ALA A 79 10.47 16.34 2.47
CA ALA A 79 9.28 16.12 1.66
C ALA A 79 8.86 14.64 1.71
N LYS A 80 7.55 14.44 1.82
CA LYS A 80 6.95 13.12 1.66
C LYS A 80 6.89 12.83 0.16
N VAL A 81 7.69 11.86 -0.28
CA VAL A 81 7.87 11.52 -1.70
C VAL A 81 7.17 10.21 -2.06
N PHE A 82 6.92 9.35 -1.07
CA PHE A 82 6.27 8.04 -1.28
C PHE A 82 5.01 7.91 -0.46
N ASP A 83 3.97 7.34 -1.05
CA ASP A 83 2.79 6.83 -0.36
C ASP A 83 2.93 5.32 -0.26
N GLU A 84 2.68 4.78 0.92
CA GLU A 84 2.54 3.34 1.15
C GLU A 84 1.07 3.07 1.49
N MET A 85 0.35 2.47 0.54
CA MET A 85 -0.99 1.94 0.75
C MET A 85 -0.89 0.50 1.26
N ILE A 86 -1.46 0.26 2.43
CA ILE A 86 -1.55 -1.05 3.06
C ILE A 86 -3.01 -1.49 3.00
N LEU A 87 -3.27 -2.60 2.34
CA LEU A 87 -4.58 -3.23 2.24
C LEU A 87 -4.59 -4.53 3.03
N ASP A 88 -5.47 -4.59 4.03
CA ASP A 88 -5.53 -5.64 5.03
C ASP A 88 -6.98 -6.11 5.15
N VAL A 89 -7.17 -7.42 5.20
CA VAL A 89 -8.47 -8.08 5.38
C VAL A 89 -8.30 -9.12 6.48
N ASN A 90 -9.35 -9.29 7.30
CA ASN A 90 -9.33 -10.29 8.35
C ASN A 90 -8.98 -11.68 7.79
N THR A 91 -8.06 -12.39 8.47
CA THR A 91 -7.54 -13.69 8.01
C THR A 91 -8.62 -14.77 7.87
N ASP A 92 -9.61 -14.77 8.75
CA ASP A 92 -10.75 -15.71 8.72
C ASP A 92 -11.51 -15.67 7.39
N TYR A 93 -11.65 -14.48 6.82
CA TYR A 93 -12.31 -14.31 5.53
C TYR A 93 -11.62 -15.11 4.44
N PHE A 94 -10.29 -15.05 4.37
CA PHE A 94 -9.55 -15.84 3.38
C PHE A 94 -9.65 -17.34 3.66
N GLU A 95 -9.54 -17.77 4.92
CA GLU A 95 -9.68 -19.19 5.27
C GLU A 95 -11.05 -19.77 4.86
N GLU A 96 -12.13 -18.98 4.94
CA GLU A 96 -13.48 -19.40 4.55
C GLU A 96 -13.72 -19.40 3.02
N HIS A 97 -12.86 -18.74 2.23
CA HIS A 97 -13.08 -18.50 0.78
C HIS A 97 -12.00 -19.10 -0.13
N GLY A 98 -11.21 -20.05 0.37
CA GLY A 98 -10.20 -20.77 -0.43
C GLY A 98 -8.75 -20.43 -0.09
N GLY A 99 -8.52 -19.68 0.97
CA GLY A 99 -7.21 -19.41 1.55
C GLY A 99 -6.30 -18.64 0.61
N TYR A 100 -5.05 -19.11 0.48
CA TYR A 100 -3.99 -18.44 -0.26
C TYR A 100 -4.32 -18.13 -1.72
N GLU A 101 -4.92 -19.07 -2.46
CA GLU A 101 -5.22 -18.84 -3.89
C GLU A 101 -6.28 -17.75 -4.07
N PHE A 102 -7.30 -17.74 -3.21
CA PHE A 102 -8.29 -16.67 -3.21
C PHE A 102 -7.67 -15.32 -2.81
N ALA A 103 -6.77 -15.30 -1.82
CA ALA A 103 -6.05 -14.08 -1.44
C ALA A 103 -5.23 -13.49 -2.60
N LYS A 104 -4.55 -14.34 -3.39
CA LYS A 104 -3.80 -13.90 -4.58
C LYS A 104 -4.70 -13.20 -5.60
N GLU A 105 -5.85 -13.79 -5.91
CA GLU A 105 -6.81 -13.20 -6.86
C GLU A 105 -7.40 -11.90 -6.31
N PHE A 106 -7.77 -11.89 -5.04
CA PHE A 106 -8.28 -10.70 -4.35
C PHE A 106 -7.28 -9.55 -4.41
N TYR A 107 -6.01 -9.80 -4.05
CA TYR A 107 -4.98 -8.75 -4.02
C TYR A 107 -4.49 -8.36 -5.41
N ALA A 108 -4.56 -9.25 -6.40
CA ALA A 108 -4.35 -8.88 -7.81
C ALA A 108 -5.39 -7.85 -8.28
N GLU A 109 -6.64 -8.03 -7.88
CA GLU A 109 -7.73 -7.09 -8.17
C GLU A 109 -7.58 -5.77 -7.39
N ALA A 110 -7.15 -5.85 -6.14
CA ALA A 110 -6.81 -4.67 -5.35
C ALA A 110 -5.65 -3.87 -5.97
N TYR A 111 -4.64 -4.54 -6.52
CA TYR A 111 -3.55 -3.92 -7.25
C TYR A 111 -4.03 -3.26 -8.55
N ARG A 112 -4.90 -3.92 -9.33
CA ARG A 112 -5.54 -3.31 -10.53
C ARG A 112 -6.32 -2.05 -10.18
N PHE A 113 -6.98 -2.02 -9.03
CA PHE A 113 -7.63 -0.83 -8.53
C PHE A 113 -6.61 0.27 -8.17
N ALA A 114 -5.53 -0.07 -7.46
CA ALA A 114 -4.47 0.87 -7.13
C ALA A 114 -3.81 1.49 -8.37
N GLN A 115 -3.63 0.73 -9.45
CA GLN A 115 -3.14 1.25 -10.74
C GLN A 115 -4.06 2.35 -11.30
N LYS A 116 -5.39 2.21 -11.17
CA LYS A 116 -6.36 3.24 -11.59
C LYS A 116 -6.31 4.49 -10.70
N VAL A 117 -5.96 4.32 -9.41
CA VAL A 117 -5.92 5.40 -8.42
C VAL A 117 -4.63 6.21 -8.54
N TYR A 118 -3.48 5.53 -8.49
CA TYR A 118 -2.17 6.17 -8.50
C TYR A 118 -1.65 6.45 -9.91
N GLY A 119 -2.15 5.76 -10.93
CA GLY A 119 -1.45 5.60 -12.21
C GLY A 119 -0.39 4.52 -12.06
N GLU A 120 -0.40 3.53 -12.96
CA GLU A 120 0.52 2.40 -12.92
C GLU A 120 1.99 2.85 -12.92
N GLU A 121 2.31 3.89 -13.67
CA GLU A 121 3.64 4.47 -13.79
C GLU A 121 4.16 5.07 -12.48
N ASN A 122 3.25 5.45 -11.57
CA ASN A 122 3.61 6.04 -10.28
C ASN A 122 3.76 4.99 -9.18
N ILE A 123 3.23 3.77 -9.37
CA ILE A 123 3.49 2.66 -8.45
C ILE A 123 4.88 2.10 -8.76
N ILE A 124 5.71 1.96 -7.73
CA ILE A 124 7.09 1.45 -7.86
C ILE A 124 7.27 0.05 -7.28
N SER A 125 6.42 -0.33 -6.32
CA SER A 125 6.36 -1.67 -5.77
C SER A 125 4.94 -2.01 -5.33
N ALA A 126 4.56 -3.28 -5.48
CA ALA A 126 3.33 -3.84 -4.95
C ALA A 126 3.57 -5.31 -4.58
N VAL A 127 3.54 -5.62 -3.28
CA VAL A 127 3.87 -6.93 -2.73
C VAL A 127 2.82 -7.38 -1.71
N MET A 128 2.26 -8.56 -1.95
CA MET A 128 1.43 -9.28 -0.99
C MET A 128 2.33 -10.11 -0.08
N HIS A 129 2.24 -9.90 1.22
CA HIS A 129 2.85 -10.78 2.21
C HIS A 129 1.91 -11.96 2.50
N ALA A 130 2.49 -13.15 2.57
CA ALA A 130 1.82 -14.43 2.85
C ALA A 130 2.62 -15.29 3.84
N ASP A 131 3.59 -14.67 4.51
CA ASP A 131 4.60 -15.27 5.36
C ASP A 131 4.51 -14.78 6.81
N GLU A 132 3.46 -14.05 7.17
CA GLU A 132 3.25 -13.56 8.54
C GLU A 132 2.24 -14.43 9.28
N LEU A 133 2.68 -15.15 10.31
CA LEU A 133 1.84 -16.06 11.08
C LEU A 133 0.80 -15.29 11.91
N ASN A 134 -0.47 -15.67 11.77
CA ASN A 134 -1.54 -15.20 12.62
C ASN A 134 -1.64 -16.11 13.85
N LEU A 135 -1.00 -15.74 14.96
CA LEU A 135 -0.96 -16.56 16.17
C LEU A 135 -2.36 -16.89 16.73
N VAL A 136 -3.27 -15.92 16.71
CA VAL A 136 -4.63 -16.09 17.24
C VAL A 136 -5.41 -17.11 16.42
N MET A 137 -5.34 -17.00 15.09
CA MET A 137 -6.01 -17.95 14.20
C MET A 137 -5.30 -19.31 14.20
N SER A 138 -3.97 -19.32 14.30
CA SER A 138 -3.21 -20.58 14.34
C SER A 138 -3.54 -21.41 15.58
N ASP A 139 -3.69 -20.76 16.73
CA ASP A 139 -4.14 -21.40 17.97
C ASP A 139 -5.59 -21.92 17.84
N ALA A 140 -6.50 -21.10 17.31
CA ALA A 140 -7.90 -21.46 17.14
C ALA A 140 -8.13 -22.65 16.18
N PHE A 141 -7.29 -22.80 15.14
CA PHE A 141 -7.41 -23.87 14.14
C PHE A 141 -6.44 -25.04 14.37
N TYR A 142 -5.60 -24.98 15.42
CA TYR A 142 -4.58 -25.99 15.73
C TYR A 142 -3.65 -26.32 14.54
N ARG A 143 -3.38 -25.33 13.67
CA ARG A 143 -2.43 -25.42 12.55
C ARG A 143 -1.91 -24.03 12.20
N PRO A 144 -0.75 -23.90 11.52
CA PRO A 144 -0.28 -22.60 11.04
C PRO A 144 -1.31 -21.94 10.12
N ILE A 145 -1.70 -20.71 10.45
CA ILE A 145 -2.54 -19.83 9.64
C ILE A 145 -1.75 -18.56 9.35
N TYR A 146 -1.61 -18.23 8.08
CA TYR A 146 -0.88 -17.04 7.66
C TYR A 146 -1.83 -15.88 7.39
N HIS A 147 -1.36 -14.69 7.68
CA HIS A 147 -2.04 -13.44 7.44
C HIS A 147 -1.62 -12.85 6.10
N TYR A 148 -2.60 -12.47 5.29
CA TYR A 148 -2.38 -11.89 3.97
C TYR A 148 -2.67 -10.38 4.01
N HIS A 149 -1.73 -9.60 3.50
CA HIS A 149 -1.93 -8.16 3.27
C HIS A 149 -1.04 -7.66 2.14
N LEU A 150 -1.46 -6.56 1.51
CA LEU A 150 -0.77 -5.98 0.35
C LEU A 150 -0.19 -4.61 0.70
N HIS A 151 1.11 -4.46 0.46
CA HIS A 151 1.80 -3.18 0.46
C HIS A 151 1.94 -2.67 -0.97
N ILE A 152 1.51 -1.44 -1.23
CA ILE A 152 1.71 -0.74 -2.50
C ILE A 152 2.46 0.55 -2.22
N VAL A 153 3.62 0.72 -2.84
CA VAL A 153 4.45 1.92 -2.74
C VAL A 153 4.35 2.71 -4.04
N ALA A 154 3.91 3.96 -3.94
CA ALA A 154 3.74 4.86 -5.07
C ALA A 154 4.44 6.20 -4.83
N LEU A 155 4.85 6.87 -5.90
CA LEU A 155 5.43 8.22 -5.85
C LEU A 155 4.32 9.27 -5.72
N ILE A 156 4.45 10.15 -4.73
CA ILE A 156 3.50 11.24 -4.39
C ILE A 156 3.52 12.38 -5.42
N TRP A 157 4.50 12.40 -6.34
CA TRP A 157 4.79 13.57 -7.16
C TRP A 157 3.59 14.08 -7.98
N PHE A 158 2.56 13.26 -8.19
CA PHE A 158 1.26 13.71 -8.64
C PHE A 158 0.22 13.67 -7.49
N LYS A 159 -0.10 14.87 -6.99
CA LYS A 159 -1.38 15.29 -6.38
C LYS A 159 -1.46 15.36 -4.85
N LYS A 160 -0.99 16.50 -4.35
CA LYS A 160 -1.59 17.12 -3.15
C LYS A 160 -3.04 17.63 -3.37
N ASN A 161 -3.63 17.48 -4.56
CA ASN A 161 -4.88 18.12 -4.99
C ASN A 161 -5.91 17.21 -5.70
N MET A 162 -5.84 15.88 -5.63
CA MET A 162 -6.74 15.02 -6.44
C MET A 162 -7.59 14.03 -5.66
N TYR A 163 -7.38 13.87 -4.36
CA TYR A 163 -8.32 13.16 -3.52
C TYR A 163 -9.36 14.14 -2.97
N LEU A 164 -10.22 14.61 -3.87
CA LEU A 164 -11.39 15.45 -3.54
C LEU A 164 -12.48 14.68 -2.79
N LYS A 165 -12.40 13.35 -2.74
CA LYS A 165 -13.38 12.46 -2.10
C LYS A 165 -12.68 11.28 -1.42
N PRO A 166 -13.26 10.71 -0.34
CA PRO A 166 -12.79 9.45 0.24
C PRO A 166 -12.73 8.38 -0.84
N LEU A 167 -11.67 7.58 -0.81
CA LEU A 167 -11.53 6.45 -1.71
C LEU A 167 -12.57 5.41 -1.26
N ASN A 168 -13.64 5.28 -2.04
CA ASN A 168 -14.69 4.29 -1.84
C ASN A 168 -14.52 3.22 -2.91
N PHE A 169 -13.84 2.13 -2.58
CA PHE A 169 -13.85 0.94 -3.42
C PHE A 169 -14.87 -0.02 -2.85
N ILE A 170 -15.90 -0.31 -3.62
CA ILE A 170 -16.92 -1.29 -3.30
C ILE A 170 -16.81 -2.35 -4.38
N LYS A 171 -16.41 -3.56 -4.00
CA LYS A 171 -16.38 -4.71 -4.90
C LYS A 171 -17.20 -5.84 -4.31
N GLU A 172 -18.01 -6.48 -5.14
CA GLU A 172 -18.74 -7.67 -4.74
C GLU A 172 -17.96 -8.90 -5.24
N ILE A 173 -17.63 -9.80 -4.32
CA ILE A 173 -17.02 -11.10 -4.61
C ILE A 173 -17.83 -12.12 -3.81
N ASP A 174 -18.37 -13.14 -4.49
CA ASP A 174 -19.18 -14.21 -3.89
C ASP A 174 -20.27 -13.70 -2.93
N ASN A 175 -21.10 -12.76 -3.40
CA ASN A 175 -22.17 -12.10 -2.64
C ASN A 175 -21.71 -11.34 -1.38
N THR A 176 -20.41 -11.10 -1.22
CA THR A 176 -19.88 -10.27 -0.15
C THR A 176 -19.35 -8.96 -0.70
N THR A 177 -19.80 -7.86 -0.09
CA THR A 177 -19.42 -6.50 -0.50
C THR A 177 -18.19 -6.02 0.28
N TYR A 178 -17.06 -5.91 -0.40
CA TYR A 178 -15.79 -5.35 0.10
C TYR A 178 -15.79 -3.85 -0.06
N ALA A 179 -15.90 -3.13 1.05
CA ALA A 179 -15.82 -1.67 1.07
C ALA A 179 -14.46 -1.21 1.63
N VAL A 180 -13.55 -0.78 0.76
CA VAL A 180 -12.39 0.02 1.13
C VAL A 180 -12.86 1.45 1.32
N ARG A 181 -12.74 1.97 2.54
CA ARG A 181 -12.99 3.37 2.90
C ARG A 181 -11.71 3.97 3.46
N THR A 182 -10.99 4.76 2.67
CA THR A 182 -9.85 5.53 3.21
C THR A 182 -10.30 6.95 3.56
N TYR A 183 -9.99 7.38 4.78
CA TYR A 183 -10.16 8.76 5.21
C TYR A 183 -8.87 9.54 4.92
N PHE A 184 -8.96 10.55 4.07
CA PHE A 184 -7.99 11.64 4.04
C PHE A 184 -8.59 12.85 4.78
N ASN A 185 -7.74 13.51 5.57
CA ASN A 185 -8.09 14.53 6.55
C ASN A 185 -9.08 15.59 6.01
N SER A 186 -10.28 15.63 6.59
CA SER A 186 -11.37 16.57 6.25
C SER A 186 -11.13 18.02 6.71
N ASN A 187 -10.04 18.31 7.42
CA ASN A 187 -9.82 19.62 8.06
C ASN A 187 -8.92 20.58 7.26
N THR A 188 -8.71 20.37 5.96
CA THR A 188 -8.02 21.36 5.11
C THR A 188 -9.02 22.36 4.55
N ASN A 189 -9.28 23.44 5.28
CA ASN A 189 -10.17 24.57 4.91
C ASN A 189 -9.56 25.53 3.85
N GLU A 190 -8.75 25.06 2.90
CA GLU A 190 -8.24 25.93 1.83
C GLU A 190 -8.78 25.40 0.49
N ASN A 191 -9.66 26.18 -0.16
CA ASN A 191 -10.21 25.77 -1.45
C ASN A 191 -9.12 25.95 -2.54
N ILE A 192 -9.22 25.15 -3.60
CA ILE A 192 -8.20 25.13 -4.67
C ILE A 192 -8.09 26.45 -5.42
N THR A 193 -9.19 27.23 -5.49
CA THR A 193 -9.25 28.56 -6.10
C THR A 193 -8.39 29.54 -5.30
N GLU A 194 -8.51 29.58 -3.97
CA GLU A 194 -7.73 30.46 -3.07
C GLU A 194 -6.22 30.17 -3.16
N LYS A 195 -5.88 28.88 -3.31
CA LYS A 195 -4.49 28.44 -3.42
C LYS A 195 -3.87 28.77 -4.78
N VAL A 196 -4.66 28.66 -5.86
CA VAL A 196 -4.26 29.02 -7.23
C VAL A 196 -4.14 30.54 -7.36
N GLU A 197 -5.09 31.30 -6.83
CA GLU A 197 -5.03 32.77 -6.77
C GLU A 197 -3.78 33.25 -6.03
N ARG A 198 -3.39 32.64 -4.90
CA ARG A 198 -2.15 33.00 -4.20
C ARG A 198 -0.87 32.67 -4.99
N ILE A 199 -0.87 31.63 -5.81
CA ILE A 199 0.31 31.23 -6.61
C ILE A 199 0.42 32.11 -7.86
N ILE A 200 -0.71 32.50 -8.46
CA ILE A 200 -0.77 33.34 -9.65
C ILE A 200 -0.63 34.84 -9.32
N LEU A 201 -1.08 35.28 -8.14
CA LEU A 201 -1.17 36.72 -7.78
C LEU A 201 -0.09 37.25 -6.82
N LYS A 202 0.89 36.45 -6.37
CA LYS A 202 2.08 37.01 -5.67
C LYS A 202 3.00 37.71 -6.67
N ARG A 203 3.51 38.95 -6.53
CA ARG A 203 3.67 39.87 -5.39
C ARG A 203 3.91 39.21 -4.02
#